data_AF-A0A6A6DKJ7-F1
#
_entry.id   AF-A0A6A6DKJ7-F1
#
_cell.length_a   1.000
_cell.length_b   1.000
_cell.length_c   1.000
_cell.angle_alpha   90.00
_cell.angle_beta   90.00
_cell.angle_gamma   90.00
#
_symmetry.space_group_name_H-M   'P 1'
#
loop_
_entity.id
_entity.type
_entity.pdbx_description
1 polymer ?
#
loop_
_entity_poly.entity_id
_entity_poly.type
_entity_poly.pdbx_seq_one_letter_code
_entity_poly.pdbx_strand_id
1 'polypeptide(L)'
;MVSASLSAASSRTLLSISHFMAWASSAIVTGITSYFLNNFRHGQHLIFEEVIAVLTLAFWLPSFALPFYGTYKNVYFPLNFIFSYLWLTSFIFAAQDYNWKSCDAMSPAGGRCTLKLTNEAFIFLAFFFILVATIVETLAWKARTETVSVNEPGKEATRPSVETA
;
A
#
# COMPACT_ATOMS: atom_id res chain seq x y z
N MET A 1 13.75 -20.31 10.68
CA MET A 1 13.92 -19.02 9.97
C MET A 1 13.78 -19.31 8.48
N VAL A 2 12.65 -18.96 7.87
CA VAL A 2 12.41 -19.21 6.44
C VAL A 2 12.96 -18.01 5.68
N SER A 3 14.20 -18.10 5.22
CA SER A 3 14.77 -17.16 4.26
C SER A 3 14.14 -17.47 2.90
N ALA A 4 12.95 -16.92 2.65
CA ALA A 4 12.37 -16.95 1.31
C ALA A 4 13.18 -16.00 0.42
N SER A 5 14.21 -16.54 -0.23
CA SER A 5 15.01 -15.84 -1.23
C SER A 5 14.18 -15.64 -2.50
N LEU A 6 13.24 -14.67 -2.47
CA LEU A 6 12.57 -14.23 -3.70
C LEU A 6 13.61 -13.62 -4.63
N SER A 7 13.70 -14.14 -5.85
CA SER A 7 14.51 -13.56 -6.92
C SER A 7 14.17 -12.06 -7.10
N ALA A 8 15.19 -11.25 -7.39
CA ALA A 8 15.03 -9.80 -7.58
C ALA A 8 14.02 -9.45 -8.70
N ALA A 9 13.89 -10.31 -9.72
CA ALA A 9 12.88 -10.17 -10.75
C ALA A 9 11.47 -10.48 -10.22
N SER A 10 11.31 -11.59 -9.49
CA SER A 10 10.03 -12.02 -8.93
C SER A 10 9.46 -11.01 -7.93
N SER A 11 10.31 -10.44 -7.06
CA SER A 11 9.89 -9.39 -6.12
C SER A 11 9.40 -8.14 -6.84
N ARG A 12 10.11 -7.64 -7.85
CA ARG A 12 9.69 -6.47 -8.65
C ARG A 12 8.36 -6.70 -9.36
N THR A 13 8.15 -7.88 -9.94
CA THR A 13 6.88 -8.23 -10.59
C THR A 13 5.74 -8.28 -9.58
N LEU A 14 5.95 -8.91 -8.42
CA LEU A 14 4.94 -8.99 -7.36
C LEU A 14 4.60 -7.61 -6.78
N LEU A 15 5.59 -6.73 -6.58
CA LEU A 15 5.36 -5.34 -6.19
C LEU A 15 4.50 -4.62 -7.22
N SER A 16 4.86 -4.73 -8.51
CA SER A 16 4.15 -4.05 -9.59
C SER A 16 2.70 -4.50 -9.71
N ILE A 17 2.47 -5.82 -9.63
CA ILE A 17 1.11 -6.39 -9.64
C ILE A 17 0.32 -5.92 -8.41
N SER A 18 0.92 -5.96 -7.23
CA SER A 18 0.25 -5.55 -5.99
C SER A 18 -0.12 -4.06 -6.02
N HIS A 19 0.77 -3.21 -6.52
CA HIS A 19 0.54 -1.79 -6.74
C HIS A 19 -0.55 -1.53 -7.78
N PHE A 20 -0.57 -2.29 -8.88
CA PHE A 20 -1.63 -2.21 -9.88
C PHE A 20 -2.99 -2.62 -9.30
N MET A 21 -3.05 -3.73 -8.56
CA MET A 21 -4.29 -4.21 -7.95
C MET A 21 -4.81 -3.24 -6.88
N ALA A 22 -3.92 -2.64 -6.09
CA ALA A 22 -4.27 -1.60 -5.13
C ALA A 22 -4.83 -0.35 -5.82
N TRP A 23 -4.18 0.10 -6.91
CA TRP A 23 -4.64 1.23 -7.71
C TRP A 23 -5.98 0.98 -8.39
N ALA A 24 -6.18 -0.21 -8.97
CA ALA A 24 -7.46 -0.59 -9.58
C ALA A 24 -8.57 -0.65 -8.53
N SER A 25 -8.27 -1.19 -7.34
CA SER A 25 -9.23 -1.22 -6.23
C SER A 25 -9.59 0.18 -5.75
N SER A 26 -8.61 1.09 -5.63
CA SER A 26 -8.87 2.47 -5.23
C SER A 26 -9.67 3.27 -6.27
N ALA A 27 -9.52 2.97 -7.57
CA ALA A 27 -10.35 3.55 -8.63
C ALA A 27 -11.82 3.16 -8.45
N ILE A 28 -12.10 1.89 -8.15
CA ILE A 28 -13.46 1.38 -7.95
C ILE A 28 -14.07 2.00 -6.68
N VAL A 29 -13.31 2.05 -5.57
CA VAL A 29 -13.76 2.69 -4.32
C VAL A 29 -14.12 4.14 -4.57
N THR A 30 -13.24 4.91 -5.25
CA THR A 30 -13.51 6.32 -5.59
C THR A 30 -14.81 6.46 -6.40
N GLY A 31 -15.03 5.60 -7.41
CA GLY A 31 -16.26 5.65 -8.21
C GLY A 31 -17.53 5.40 -7.38
N ILE A 32 -17.47 4.45 -6.43
CA ILE A 32 -18.60 4.12 -5.57
C ILE A 32 -18.83 5.21 -4.51
N THR A 33 -17.77 5.71 -3.87
CA THR A 33 -17.88 6.76 -2.84
C THR A 33 -18.32 8.09 -3.45
N SER A 34 -17.79 8.50 -4.60
CA SER A 34 -18.25 9.72 -5.29
C SER A 34 -19.71 9.61 -5.75
N TYR A 35 -20.17 8.41 -6.17
CA TYR A 35 -21.59 8.18 -6.45
C TYR A 35 -22.45 8.39 -5.19
N PHE A 36 -22.00 7.87 -4.04
CA PHE A 36 -22.70 8.06 -2.79
C PHE A 36 -22.69 9.52 -2.31
N LEU A 37 -21.59 10.23 -2.50
CA LEU A 37 -21.46 11.63 -2.11
C LEU A 37 -22.36 12.56 -2.92
N ASN A 38 -22.56 12.27 -4.21
CA ASN A 38 -23.41 13.08 -5.08
C ASN A 38 -24.92 12.85 -4.85
N ASN A 39 -25.31 11.65 -4.42
CA ASN A 39 -26.73 11.26 -4.34
C ASN A 39 -27.29 11.23 -2.90
N PHE A 40 -26.43 11.21 -1.88
CA PHE A 40 -26.86 11.04 -0.49
C PHE A 40 -26.21 12.06 0.46
N ARG A 41 -26.69 12.10 1.71
CA ARG A 41 -26.14 13.00 2.73
C ARG A 41 -24.69 12.63 3.03
N HIS A 42 -23.85 13.65 3.01
CA HIS A 42 -22.41 13.59 3.30
C HIS A 42 -22.13 12.95 4.66
N GLY A 43 -21.55 11.75 4.66
CA GLY A 43 -21.04 11.07 5.84
C GLY A 43 -19.54 11.32 6.02
N GLN A 44 -19.09 11.62 7.24
CA GLN A 44 -17.66 11.88 7.51
C GLN A 44 -16.77 10.66 7.21
N HIS A 45 -17.26 9.45 7.47
CA HIS A 45 -16.55 8.20 7.14
C HIS A 45 -16.38 8.03 5.62
N LEU A 46 -17.40 8.40 4.85
CA LEU A 46 -17.39 8.26 3.39
C LEU A 46 -16.40 9.24 2.74
N ILE A 47 -16.30 10.45 3.27
CA ILE A 47 -15.28 11.44 2.86
C ILE A 47 -13.88 10.92 3.18
N PHE A 48 -13.68 10.29 4.35
CA PHE A 48 -12.39 9.71 4.70
C PHE A 48 -11.97 8.61 3.70
N GLU A 49 -12.88 7.69 3.37
CA GLU A 49 -12.64 6.64 2.37
C GLU A 49 -12.26 7.23 1.00
N GLU A 50 -13.00 8.24 0.55
CA GLU A 50 -12.74 8.91 -0.73
C GLU A 50 -11.38 9.60 -0.76
N VAL A 51 -10.99 10.32 0.31
CA VAL A 51 -9.67 10.96 0.37
C VAL A 51 -8.55 9.93 0.28
N ILE A 52 -8.64 8.81 1.02
CA ILE A 52 -7.62 7.76 0.96
C ILE A 52 -7.56 7.13 -0.44
N ALA A 53 -8.72 6.89 -1.06
CA ALA A 53 -8.80 6.31 -2.40
C ALA A 53 -8.18 7.24 -3.47
N VAL A 54 -8.49 8.54 -3.44
CA VAL A 54 -7.95 9.54 -4.38
C VAL A 54 -6.45 9.76 -4.18
N LEU A 55 -5.98 9.82 -2.94
CA LEU A 55 -4.53 9.91 -2.67
C LEU A 55 -3.81 8.66 -3.18
N THR A 56 -4.38 7.46 -2.99
CA THR A 56 -3.80 6.22 -3.54
C THR A 56 -3.71 6.30 -5.06
N LEU A 57 -4.75 6.76 -5.75
CA LEU A 57 -4.73 6.95 -7.20
C LEU A 57 -3.62 7.90 -7.65
N ALA A 58 -3.47 9.04 -6.98
CA ALA A 58 -2.47 10.04 -7.35
C ALA A 58 -1.03 9.55 -7.12
N PHE A 59 -0.76 8.92 -5.97
CA PHE A 59 0.60 8.49 -5.61
C PHE A 59 1.05 7.20 -6.31
N TRP A 60 0.12 6.32 -6.71
CA TRP A 60 0.46 5.09 -7.41
C TRP A 60 0.53 5.21 -8.94
N LEU A 61 0.03 6.29 -9.55
CA LEU A 61 0.19 6.54 -10.99
C LEU A 61 1.67 6.58 -11.44
N PRO A 62 2.58 7.30 -10.75
CA PRO A 62 4.01 7.26 -11.06
C PRO A 62 4.64 5.87 -10.88
N SER A 63 4.01 4.98 -10.10
CA SER A 63 4.49 3.61 -9.89
C SER A 63 4.58 2.83 -11.21
N PHE A 64 3.68 3.10 -12.16
CA PHE A 64 3.68 2.48 -13.49
C PHE A 64 4.84 2.93 -14.38
N ALA A 65 5.43 4.09 -14.10
CA ALA A 65 6.57 4.61 -14.85
C ALA A 65 7.92 4.10 -14.31
N LEU A 66 7.97 3.60 -13.07
CA LEU A 66 9.19 3.07 -12.44
C LEU A 66 9.89 1.91 -13.17
N PRO A 67 9.21 0.93 -13.80
CA PRO A 67 9.92 -0.11 -14.54
C PRO A 67 10.75 0.44 -15.71
N PHE A 68 10.46 1.65 -16.20
CA PHE A 68 11.22 2.29 -17.29
C PHE A 68 12.44 3.08 -16.80
N TYR A 69 12.41 3.57 -15.57
CA TYR A 69 13.52 4.30 -14.94
C TYR A 69 14.16 3.40 -13.88
N GLY A 70 15.18 2.63 -14.27
CA GLY A 70 15.81 1.52 -13.52
C GLY A 70 16.37 1.80 -12.11
N THR A 71 15.97 2.89 -11.44
CA THR A 71 16.22 3.15 -10.04
C THR A 71 14.91 2.98 -9.24
N TYR A 72 14.59 1.75 -8.84
CA TYR A 72 13.63 1.48 -7.76
C TYR A 72 14.23 2.04 -6.45
N LYS A 73 14.14 3.36 -6.26
CA LYS A 73 14.52 4.02 -5.02
C LYS A 73 13.44 3.66 -3.99
N ASN A 74 13.84 3.32 -2.76
CA ASN A 74 12.98 2.89 -1.63
C ASN A 74 11.92 3.91 -1.16
N VAL A 75 11.49 4.83 -2.02
CA VAL A 75 10.52 5.90 -1.76
C VAL A 75 9.14 5.35 -1.43
N TYR A 76 8.77 4.19 -2.01
CA TYR A 76 7.46 3.59 -1.81
C TYR A 76 7.33 2.81 -0.50
N PHE A 77 8.44 2.45 0.15
CA PHE A 77 8.42 1.73 1.42
C PHE A 77 7.64 2.43 2.55
N PRO A 78 7.96 3.69 2.92
CA PRO A 78 7.19 4.41 3.94
C PRO A 78 5.75 4.70 3.48
N LEU A 79 5.54 4.93 2.17
CA LEU A 79 4.20 5.16 1.63
C LEU A 79 3.31 3.92 1.75
N ASN A 80 3.82 2.75 1.37
CA ASN A 80 3.12 1.47 1.50
C ASN A 80 2.72 1.20 2.96
N PHE A 81 3.62 1.47 3.91
CA PHE A 81 3.33 1.30 5.34
C PHE A 81 2.22 2.23 5.84
N ILE A 82 2.29 3.53 5.52
CA ILE A 82 1.29 4.52 5.93
C ILE A 82 -0.07 4.20 5.30
N PHE A 83 -0.09 3.94 3.99
CA PHE A 83 -1.34 3.61 3.30
C PHE A 83 -1.93 2.29 3.76
N SER A 84 -1.12 1.29 4.12
CA SER A 84 -1.63 0.05 4.73
C SER A 84 -2.44 0.33 5.99
N TYR A 85 -2.00 1.25 6.84
CA TYR A 85 -2.73 1.66 8.03
C TYR A 85 -4.01 2.43 7.67
N LEU A 86 -3.93 3.39 6.74
CA LEU A 86 -5.08 4.19 6.34
C LEU A 86 -6.19 3.35 5.70
N TRP A 87 -5.83 2.40 4.84
CA TRP A 87 -6.77 1.45 4.24
C TRP A 87 -7.38 0.51 5.29
N LEU A 88 -6.61 0.09 6.30
CA LEU A 88 -7.16 -0.69 7.42
C LEU A 88 -8.19 0.11 8.22
N THR A 89 -7.90 1.37 8.53
CA THR A 89 -8.84 2.25 9.23
C THR A 89 -10.12 2.46 8.41
N SER A 90 -9.97 2.68 7.10
CA SER A 90 -11.10 2.77 6.16
C SER A 90 -11.94 1.50 6.16
N PHE A 91 -11.33 0.32 6.15
CA PHE A 91 -12.03 -0.96 6.25
C PHE A 91 -12.81 -1.10 7.56
N ILE A 92 -12.21 -0.71 8.70
CA ILE A 92 -12.89 -0.78 10.00
C ILE A 92 -14.13 0.12 10.02
N PHE A 93 -14.04 1.33 9.47
CA PHE A 93 -15.18 2.23 9.39
C PHE A 93 -16.27 1.73 8.44
N ALA A 94 -15.90 1.20 7.27
CA ALA A 94 -16.84 0.59 6.34
C ALA A 94 -17.57 -0.61 6.98
N ALA A 95 -16.84 -1.49 7.68
CA ALA A 95 -17.43 -2.64 8.37
C ALA A 95 -18.40 -2.24 9.49
N GLN A 96 -18.10 -1.17 10.23
CA GLN A 96 -19.00 -0.63 11.25
C GLN A 96 -20.25 0.01 10.63
N ASP A 97 -20.11 0.78 9.55
CA ASP A 97 -21.24 1.48 8.93
C ASP A 97 -22.14 0.53 8.11
N TYR A 98 -21.61 -0.58 7.58
CA TYR A 98 -22.38 -1.48 6.71
C TYR A 98 -22.90 -2.74 7.40
N ASN A 99 -22.23 -3.23 8.46
CA ASN A 99 -22.56 -4.53 9.09
C ASN A 99 -23.25 -4.43 10.46
N TRP A 100 -23.35 -3.23 11.06
CA TRP A 100 -23.84 -3.09 12.44
C TRP A 100 -25.38 -3.22 12.58
N LYS A 101 -26.18 -2.84 11.56
CA LYS A 101 -27.66 -2.92 11.53
C LYS A 101 -28.23 -3.04 10.09
N SER A 102 -29.55 -2.90 9.92
CA SER A 102 -30.24 -2.98 8.62
C SER A 102 -29.62 -2.05 7.57
N CYS A 103 -29.18 -2.67 6.47
CA CYS A 103 -28.37 -2.07 5.41
C CYS A 103 -29.00 -0.82 4.74
N ASP A 104 -30.33 -0.71 4.78
CA ASP A 104 -31.10 0.42 4.24
C ASP A 104 -31.12 1.65 5.17
N ALA A 105 -30.96 1.47 6.49
CA ALA A 105 -31.13 2.52 7.49
C ALA A 105 -29.81 3.14 7.99
N MET A 106 -28.66 2.50 7.72
CA MET A 106 -27.34 3.01 8.09
C MET A 106 -26.71 3.84 6.97
N SER A 107 -25.75 4.69 7.32
CA SER A 107 -25.20 5.70 6.41
C SER A 107 -24.45 5.04 5.23
N PRO A 108 -24.54 5.61 4.01
CA PRO A 108 -25.55 6.56 3.54
C PRO A 108 -26.94 5.91 3.45
N ALA A 109 -27.95 6.57 4.02
CA ALA A 109 -29.33 6.09 4.02
C ALA A 109 -29.91 6.10 2.60
N GLY A 110 -30.43 4.96 2.13
CA GLY A 110 -31.04 4.80 0.80
C GLY A 110 -30.12 4.26 -0.32
N GLY A 111 -28.85 3.99 -0.03
CA GLY A 111 -27.95 3.31 -0.97
C GLY A 111 -28.21 1.81 -1.07
N ARG A 112 -28.18 1.23 -2.27
CA ARG A 112 -28.30 -0.23 -2.47
C ARG A 112 -27.29 -0.98 -1.61
N CYS A 113 -27.77 -1.90 -0.78
CA CYS A 113 -26.93 -2.70 0.12
C CYS A 113 -25.77 -3.40 -0.60
N THR A 114 -26.04 -3.98 -1.78
CA THR A 114 -25.02 -4.62 -2.61
C THR A 114 -23.86 -3.69 -2.96
N LEU A 115 -24.13 -2.40 -3.17
CA LEU A 115 -23.10 -1.42 -3.52
C LEU A 115 -22.21 -1.08 -2.31
N LYS A 116 -22.79 -1.06 -1.10
CA LYS A 116 -22.06 -0.88 0.16
C LYS A 116 -21.13 -2.07 0.44
N LEU A 117 -21.63 -3.30 0.33
CA LEU A 117 -20.80 -4.50 0.47
C LEU A 117 -19.71 -4.58 -0.61
N THR A 118 -20.01 -4.11 -1.82
CA THR A 118 -19.00 -4.02 -2.89
C THR A 118 -17.90 -3.04 -2.51
N ASN A 119 -18.26 -1.86 -1.99
CA ASN A 119 -17.29 -0.87 -1.52
C ASN A 119 -16.36 -1.46 -0.44
N GLU A 120 -16.93 -2.11 0.58
CA GLU A 120 -16.17 -2.76 1.66
C GLU A 120 -15.19 -3.82 1.12
N ALA A 121 -15.63 -4.66 0.18
CA ALA A 121 -14.79 -5.68 -0.42
C ALA A 121 -13.60 -5.08 -1.17
N PHE A 122 -13.79 -4.00 -1.93
CA PHE A 122 -12.70 -3.34 -2.65
C PHE A 122 -11.75 -2.56 -1.73
N ILE A 123 -12.26 -1.99 -0.64
CA ILE A 123 -11.42 -1.41 0.43
C ILE A 123 -10.52 -2.50 1.04
N PHE A 124 -11.07 -3.67 1.32
CA PHE A 124 -10.29 -4.81 1.83
C PHE A 124 -9.24 -5.30 0.82
N LEU A 125 -9.59 -5.38 -0.47
CA LEU A 125 -8.62 -5.76 -1.51
C LEU A 125 -7.47 -4.75 -1.60
N ALA A 126 -7.76 -3.45 -1.60
CA ALA A 126 -6.74 -2.40 -1.61
C ALA A 126 -5.79 -2.54 -0.40
N PHE A 127 -6.35 -2.72 0.80
CA PHE A 127 -5.57 -3.00 2.01
C PHE A 127 -4.68 -4.24 1.84
N PHE A 128 -5.25 -5.36 1.40
CA PHE A 128 -4.54 -6.64 1.29
C PHE A 128 -3.35 -6.54 0.32
N PHE A 129 -3.53 -5.96 -0.85
CA PHE A 129 -2.44 -5.83 -1.83
C PHE A 129 -1.34 -4.85 -1.37
N ILE A 130 -1.70 -3.76 -0.68
CA ILE A 130 -0.70 -2.85 -0.10
C ILE A 130 0.07 -3.53 1.03
N LEU A 131 -0.60 -4.35 1.85
CA LEU A 131 0.05 -5.16 2.88
C LEU A 131 1.04 -6.14 2.25
N VAL A 132 0.63 -6.90 1.23
CA VAL A 132 1.51 -7.81 0.49
C VAL A 132 2.72 -7.07 -0.08
N ALA A 133 2.50 -5.90 -0.71
CA ALA A 133 3.60 -5.07 -1.21
C ALA A 133 4.58 -4.67 -0.11
N THR A 134 4.06 -4.25 1.06
CA THR A 134 4.87 -3.88 2.23
C THR A 134 5.70 -5.06 2.74
N ILE A 135 5.13 -6.27 2.81
CA ILE A 135 5.85 -7.49 3.21
C ILE A 135 6.97 -7.79 2.22
N VAL A 136 6.69 -7.79 0.91
CA VAL A 136 7.69 -8.11 -0.11
C VAL A 136 8.81 -7.08 -0.11
N GLU A 137 8.51 -5.79 0.07
CA GLU A 137 9.53 -4.76 0.24
C GLU A 137 10.37 -4.95 1.50
N THR A 138 9.74 -5.31 2.63
CA THR A 138 10.46 -5.58 3.88
C THR A 138 11.42 -6.75 3.73
N LEU A 139 10.99 -7.82 3.08
CA LEU A 139 11.83 -8.99 2.79
C LEU A 139 12.97 -8.63 1.84
N ALA A 140 12.69 -7.86 0.78
CA ALA A 140 13.71 -7.40 -0.16
C ALA A 140 14.72 -6.44 0.49
N TRP A 141 14.29 -5.62 1.45
CA TRP A 141 15.17 -4.76 2.22
C TRP A 141 16.07 -5.55 3.16
N LYS A 142 15.53 -6.54 3.91
CA LYS A 142 16.32 -7.45 4.75
C LYS A 142 17.38 -8.20 3.94
N ALA A 143 17.00 -8.77 2.79
CA ALA A 143 17.93 -9.50 1.92
C ALA A 143 19.08 -8.60 1.43
N ARG A 144 18.80 -7.32 1.11
CA ARG A 144 19.84 -6.34 0.74
C ARG A 144 20.76 -6.01 1.92
N THR A 145 20.21 -5.77 3.11
CA THR A 145 21.01 -5.47 4.32
C THR A 145 21.96 -6.63 4.67
N GLU A 146 21.49 -7.87 4.56
CA GLU A 146 22.32 -9.07 4.80
C GLU A 146 23.49 -9.13 3.79
N THR A 147 23.25 -8.89 2.50
CA THR A 147 24.33 -8.87 1.49
C THR A 147 25.36 -7.76 1.67
N VAL A 148 24.97 -6.62 2.27
CA VAL A 148 25.90 -5.54 2.59
C VAL A 148 26.79 -5.93 3.78
N SER A 149 26.22 -6.55 4.81
CA SER A 149 27.00 -6.98 5.99
C SER A 149 28.04 -8.07 5.69
N VAL A 150 27.82 -8.89 4.66
CA VAL A 150 28.76 -9.94 4.24
C VAL A 150 29.90 -9.39 3.36
N ASN A 151 29.71 -8.24 2.71
CA ASN A 151 30.68 -7.62 1.79
C ASN A 151 31.55 -6.53 2.45
N GLU A 152 31.57 -6.40 3.78
CA GLU A 152 32.59 -5.62 4.50
C GLU A 152 33.70 -6.51 5.10
N PRO A 153 34.62 -7.11 4.32
CA PRO A 153 35.89 -7.57 4.86
C PRO A 153 36.88 -6.39 4.89
N GLY A 154 37.20 -5.91 6.08
CA GLY A 154 38.45 -5.19 6.35
C GLY A 154 38.55 -3.76 5.80
N LYS A 155 37.98 -2.78 6.52
CA LYS A 155 38.67 -1.50 6.67
C LYS A 155 39.66 -1.63 7.83
N GLU A 156 40.74 -2.37 7.59
CA GLU A 156 41.96 -2.29 8.38
C GLU A 156 42.45 -0.85 8.28
N ALA A 157 42.43 -0.13 9.40
CA ALA A 157 43.01 1.19 9.50
C ALA A 157 44.54 1.07 9.41
N THR A 158 45.10 1.00 8.20
CA THR A 158 46.52 1.20 7.99
C THR A 158 46.83 2.68 8.25
N ARG A 159 47.05 3.02 9.52
CA ARG A 159 47.70 4.25 9.93
C ARG A 159 49.14 4.17 9.39
N PRO A 160 49.59 5.03 8.46
CA PRO A 160 51.00 5.04 8.10
C PRO A 160 51.76 5.57 9.31
N SER A 161 52.47 4.69 10.00
CA SER A 161 53.53 5.09 10.92
C SER A 161 54.58 5.80 10.07
N VAL A 162 54.72 7.11 10.30
CA VAL A 162 55.84 7.90 9.80
C VAL A 162 57.09 7.40 10.51
N GLU A 163 57.83 6.51 9.86
CA GLU A 163 59.26 6.36 10.11
C GLU A 163 59.98 7.38 9.24
N THR A 164 60.54 8.42 9.86
CA THR A 164 61.71 9.11 9.31
C THR A 164 62.63 9.50 10.45
N ALA A 165 63.85 9.00 10.29
CA ALA A 165 65.10 9.29 10.98
C ALA A 165 65.39 10.78 11.21
#